data_AF-A0A4V1GDC5-F1
#
_entry.id   AF-A0A4V1GDC5-F1
#
_cell.length_a   1.000
_cell.length_b   1.000
_cell.length_c   1.000
_cell.angle_alpha   90.00
_cell.angle_beta   90.00
_cell.angle_gamma   90.00
#
_symmetry.space_group_name_H-M   'P 1'
#
loop_
_entity.id
_entity.type
_entity.pdbx_description
1 polymer ?
#
loop_
_entity_poly.entity_id
_entity_poly.type
_entity_poly.pdbx_seq_one_letter_code
_entity_poly.pdbx_strand_id
1 'polypeptide(L)'
;MHYYLVSPTRIVRSDADSFTYSSEDRLPTGTIVAIEIGKINAVGIVLQEVRKPDFEVKPISKIIEDYPLPIELVQTASWMSKYYATHQATVWQTILPSGLSKKRRPINPTASVNSTENRIKMCSLTSKR
;
A
#
# COMPACT_ATOMS: atom_id res chain seq x y z
N MET A 1 -12.68 -12.33 17.60
CA MET A 1 -12.95 -11.09 16.83
C MET A 1 -12.24 -9.94 17.53
N HIS A 2 -11.31 -9.31 16.82
CA HIS A 2 -10.47 -8.21 17.28
C HIS A 2 -10.83 -6.93 16.52
N TYR A 3 -10.53 -5.78 17.13
CA TYR A 3 -10.87 -4.46 16.57
C TYR A 3 -9.63 -3.59 16.55
N TYR A 4 -9.42 -2.86 15.46
CA TYR A 4 -8.19 -2.11 15.23
C TYR A 4 -8.48 -0.72 14.71
N LEU A 5 -7.67 0.23 15.15
CA LEU A 5 -7.59 1.55 14.55
C LEU A 5 -6.62 1.47 13.36
N VAL A 6 -7.10 1.77 12.16
CA VAL A 6 -6.32 1.67 10.92
C VAL A 6 -6.24 3.04 10.25
N SER A 7 -5.02 3.47 9.93
CA SER A 7 -4.78 4.72 9.21
C SER A 7 -4.58 4.46 7.71
N PRO A 8 -5.41 5.01 6.82
CA PRO A 8 -5.25 4.81 5.38
C PRO A 8 -4.08 5.61 4.82
N THR A 9 -3.51 5.11 3.72
CA THR A 9 -2.51 5.83 2.93
C THR A 9 -3.13 6.85 1.97
N ARG A 10 -4.45 7.06 1.99
CA ARG A 10 -5.16 8.03 1.16
C ARG A 10 -6.08 8.89 2.03
N ILE A 11 -6.10 10.20 1.78
CA ILE A 11 -7.04 11.13 2.41
C ILE A 11 -8.46 10.77 1.95
N VAL A 12 -9.31 10.40 2.91
CA VAL A 12 -10.74 10.14 2.67
C VAL A 12 -11.59 11.26 3.24
N ARG A 13 -11.23 11.77 4.41
CA ARG A 13 -11.83 12.95 5.03
C ARG A 13 -10.73 13.84 5.56
N SER A 14 -10.97 15.15 5.59
CA SER A 14 -9.98 16.12 6.05
C SER A 14 -9.81 16.15 7.58
N ASP A 15 -10.81 15.66 8.31
CA ASP A 15 -10.92 15.70 9.78
C ASP A 15 -10.62 14.36 10.45
N ALA A 16 -10.42 13.29 9.67
CA ALA A 16 -10.23 11.94 10.19
C ALA A 16 -9.10 11.19 9.48
N ASP A 17 -8.07 10.88 10.26
CA ASP A 17 -6.84 10.24 9.81
C ASP A 17 -6.83 8.70 9.99
N SER A 18 -7.85 8.14 10.65
CA SER A 18 -7.93 6.72 11.00
C SER A 18 -9.37 6.27 11.23
N PHE A 19 -9.64 4.98 10.99
CA PHE A 19 -10.97 4.38 11.11
C PHE A 19 -10.89 3.01 11.80
N THR A 20 -11.98 2.56 12.41
CA THR A 20 -12.02 1.28 13.13
C THR A 20 -12.47 0.15 12.22
N TYR A 21 -11.72 -0.95 12.22
CA TYR A 21 -12.02 -2.18 11.46
C TYR A 21 -11.95 -3.40 12.36
N SER A 22 -12.58 -4.50 11.94
CA SER A 22 -12.52 -5.79 12.62
C SER A 22 -11.64 -6.80 11.89
N SER A 23 -11.09 -7.78 12.62
CA SER A 23 -10.43 -8.95 12.05
C SER A 23 -10.68 -10.18 12.92
N GLU A 24 -10.73 -11.35 12.30
CA GLU A 24 -10.77 -12.63 13.02
C GLU A 24 -9.41 -12.92 13.66
N ASP A 25 -8.33 -12.55 12.96
CA ASP A 25 -6.95 -12.77 13.37
C ASP A 25 -6.43 -11.65 14.30
N ARG A 26 -5.40 -12.00 15.08
CA ARG A 26 -4.62 -11.02 15.83
C ARG A 26 -3.58 -10.37 14.92
N LEU A 27 -3.68 -9.05 14.75
CA LEU A 27 -2.79 -8.28 13.89
C LEU A 27 -1.86 -7.42 14.76
N PRO A 28 -0.53 -7.55 14.61
CA PRO A 28 0.39 -6.65 15.31
C PRO A 28 0.27 -5.22 14.78
N THR A 29 0.66 -4.25 15.61
CA THR A 29 0.79 -2.85 15.18
C THR A 29 1.83 -2.75 14.06
N GLY A 30 1.56 -1.91 13.06
CA GLY A 30 2.39 -1.76 11.87
C GLY A 30 2.02 -2.69 10.72
N THR A 31 1.06 -3.62 10.90
CA THR A 31 0.60 -4.49 9.81
C THR A 31 0.00 -3.66 8.68
N ILE A 32 0.41 -3.95 7.43
CA ILE A 32 -0.11 -3.31 6.23
C ILE A 32 -1.29 -4.14 5.71
N VAL A 33 -2.44 -3.48 5.61
CA VAL A 33 -3.72 -4.13 5.29
C VAL A 33 -4.44 -3.41 4.15
N ALA A 34 -5.30 -4.14 3.44
CA ALA A 34 -6.28 -3.58 2.52
C ALA A 34 -7.60 -3.38 3.27
N ILE A 35 -8.17 -2.19 3.11
CA ILE A 35 -9.43 -1.79 3.74
C ILE A 35 -10.37 -1.14 2.73
N GLU A 36 -11.67 -1.27 2.99
CA GLU A 36 -12.72 -0.62 2.23
C GLU A 36 -13.23 0.63 2.94
N ILE A 37 -13.26 1.75 2.22
CA ILE A 37 -13.78 3.02 2.70
C ILE A 37 -14.81 3.54 1.68
N GLY A 38 -16.10 3.42 2.03
CA GLY A 38 -17.19 3.67 1.08
C GLY A 38 -17.10 2.73 -0.12
N LYS A 39 -16.84 3.28 -1.31
CA LYS A 39 -16.65 2.54 -2.58
C LYS A 39 -15.17 2.37 -2.96
N ILE A 40 -14.24 2.85 -2.13
CA ILE A 40 -12.81 2.90 -2.44
C ILE A 40 -12.09 1.81 -1.65
N ASN A 41 -11.19 1.08 -2.32
CA ASN A 41 -10.21 0.22 -1.68
C ASN A 41 -8.92 1.00 -1.43
N ALA A 42 -8.43 0.96 -0.20
CA ALA A 42 -7.22 1.66 0.21
C ALA A 42 -6.27 0.72 0.95
N VAL A 43 -4.98 1.06 0.91
CA VAL A 43 -3.99 0.47 1.82
C VAL A 43 -4.08 1.22 3.14
N GLY A 44 -4.00 0.51 4.26
CA GLY A 44 -3.98 1.07 5.59
C GLY A 44 -2.94 0.39 6.47
N ILE A 45 -2.57 1.08 7.55
CA ILE A 45 -1.61 0.63 8.55
C ILE A 45 -2.36 0.47 9.86
N VAL A 46 -2.25 -0.71 10.48
CA VAL A 46 -2.79 -0.96 11.83
C VAL A 46 -1.99 -0.15 12.84
N LEU A 47 -2.65 0.78 13.54
CA LEU A 47 -2.01 1.64 14.54
C LEU A 47 -2.04 1.04 15.95
N GLN A 48 -3.15 0.40 16.31
CA GLN A 48 -3.34 -0.24 17.61
C GLN A 48 -4.59 -1.12 17.61
N GLU A 49 -4.63 -2.09 18.53
CA GLU A 49 -5.85 -2.78 18.91
C GLU A 49 -6.71 -1.86 19.79
N VAL A 50 -8.02 -1.87 19.57
CA VAL A 50 -9.01 -1.10 20.33
C VAL A 50 -10.08 -2.02 20.89
N ARG A 51 -10.82 -1.52 21.88
CA ARG A 51 -12.01 -2.24 22.37
C ARG A 51 -13.10 -2.24 21.30
N LYS A 52 -14.01 -3.22 21.39
CA LYS A 52 -15.19 -3.28 20.53
C LYS A 52 -15.96 -1.95 20.59
N PRO A 53 -16.18 -1.26 19.46
CA PRO A 53 -16.97 -0.04 19.43
C PRO A 53 -18.47 -0.33 19.50
N ASP A 54 -19.25 0.69 19.86
CA ASP A 54 -20.73 0.63 19.93
C ASP A 54 -21.43 0.77 18.56
N PHE A 55 -20.65 0.88 17.48
CA PHE A 55 -21.14 1.00 16.11
C PHE A 55 -20.66 -0.17 15.24
N GLU A 56 -21.36 -0.41 14.14
CA GLU A 56 -21.00 -1.45 13.19
C GLU A 56 -19.70 -1.10 12.46
N VAL A 57 -18.77 -2.06 12.41
CA VAL A 57 -17.47 -1.92 11.75
C VAL A 57 -17.32 -2.90 10.62
N LYS A 58 -16.66 -2.46 9.54
CA LYS A 58 -16.29 -3.33 8.43
C LYS A 58 -15.10 -4.22 8.81
N PRO A 59 -15.01 -5.43 8.24
CA PRO A 59 -13.82 -6.25 8.38
C PRO A 59 -12.65 -5.70 7.55
N ILE A 60 -11.43 -6.03 7.96
CA ILE A 60 -10.23 -5.85 7.15
C ILE A 60 -10.31 -6.80 5.95
N SER A 61 -10.14 -6.28 4.74
CA SER A 61 -10.34 -7.04 3.51
C SER A 61 -9.23 -8.07 3.27
N LYS A 62 -7.97 -7.69 3.52
CA LYS A 62 -6.79 -8.55 3.28
C LYS A 62 -5.56 -8.02 4.00
N ILE A 63 -4.66 -8.91 4.44
CA ILE A 63 -3.28 -8.55 4.85
C ILE A 63 -2.40 -8.44 3.58
N ILE A 64 -1.75 -7.30 3.38
CA ILE A 64 -0.95 -7.03 2.16
C ILE A 64 0.47 -7.57 2.32
N GLU A 65 1.07 -7.34 3.48
CA GLU A 65 2.42 -7.80 3.82
C GLU A 65 2.36 -8.63 5.12
N ASP A 66 3.03 -9.77 5.12
CA ASP A 66 3.04 -10.69 6.27
C ASP A 66 3.86 -10.14 7.45
N TYR A 67 4.86 -9.29 7.15
CA TYR A 67 5.73 -8.70 8.16
C TYR A 67 5.28 -7.27 8.49
N PRO A 68 5.00 -6.95 9.77
CA PRO A 68 4.58 -5.62 10.16
C PRO A 68 5.73 -4.62 10.07
N LEU A 69 5.37 -3.35 9.90
CA LEU A 69 6.33 -2.25 10.05
C LEU A 69 6.87 -2.20 11.49
N PRO A 70 8.16 -1.84 11.68
CA PRO A 70 8.69 -1.56 13.00
C PRO A 70 7.88 -0.48 13.72
N ILE A 71 7.68 -0.65 15.02
CA ILE A 71 6.85 0.26 15.83
C ILE A 71 7.42 1.69 15.82
N GLU A 72 8.75 1.81 15.76
CA GLU A 72 9.48 3.07 15.70
C GLU A 72 9.12 3.86 14.44
N LEU A 73 8.90 3.17 13.32
CA LEU A 73 8.49 3.79 12.06
C LEU A 73 7.04 4.28 12.14
N VAL A 74 6.15 3.52 12.79
CA VAL A 74 4.76 3.94 13.04
C VAL A 74 4.70 5.17 13.96
N GLN A 75 5.49 5.16 15.03
CA GLN A 75 5.61 6.30 15.94
C GLN A 75 6.18 7.53 15.24
N THR A 76 7.22 7.34 14.42
CA THR A 76 7.81 8.42 13.62
C THR A 76 6.79 9.02 12.65
N ALA A 77 6.02 8.18 11.95
CA ALA A 77 4.95 8.64 11.07
C ALA A 77 3.91 9.48 11.82
N SER A 78 3.47 9.03 13.01
CA SER A 78 2.55 9.78 13.85
C SER A 78 3.14 11.09 14.35
N TRP A 79 4.41 11.09 14.74
CA TRP A 79 5.13 12.28 15.16
C TRP A 79 5.25 13.31 14.04
N MET A 80 5.65 12.89 12.82
CA MET A 80 5.79 13.80 11.68
C MET A 80 4.46 14.46 11.29
N SER A 81 3.37 13.68 11.27
CA SER A 81 2.02 14.19 11.01
C SER A 81 1.65 15.32 11.98
N LYS A 82 1.84 15.08 13.28
CA LYS A 82 1.59 16.07 14.34
C LYS A 82 2.52 17.27 14.25
N TYR A 83 3.82 17.04 14.09
CA TYR A 83 4.84 18.08 14.12
C TYR A 83 4.71 19.05 12.94
N TYR A 84 4.46 18.53 11.74
CA TYR A 84 4.31 19.34 10.54
C TYR A 84 2.86 19.74 10.24
N ALA A 85 1.90 19.39 11.11
CA ALA A 85 0.47 19.61 10.90
C ALA A 85 0.01 19.13 9.51
N THR A 86 0.48 17.94 9.10
CA THR A 86 0.14 17.33 7.80
C THR A 86 -0.74 16.11 8.01
N HIS A 87 -1.63 15.84 7.06
CA HIS A 87 -2.53 14.69 7.16
C HIS A 87 -1.73 13.37 7.15
N GLN A 88 -2.09 12.43 8.04
CA GLN A 88 -1.37 11.17 8.24
C GLN A 88 -1.19 10.34 6.95
N ALA A 89 -2.22 10.28 6.10
CA ALA A 89 -2.14 9.66 4.78
C ALA A 89 -0.98 10.17 3.89
N THR A 90 -0.69 11.47 3.89
CA THR A 90 0.42 12.05 3.11
C THR A 90 1.75 11.55 3.64
N VAL A 91 1.91 11.54 4.96
CA VAL A 91 3.09 10.99 5.63
C VAL A 91 3.30 9.51 5.25
N TRP A 92 2.23 8.71 5.24
CA TRP A 92 2.34 7.32 4.82
C TRP A 92 2.76 7.15 3.36
N GLN A 93 2.24 7.99 2.46
CA GLN A 93 2.66 7.98 1.05
C GLN A 93 4.14 8.36 0.87
N THR A 94 4.68 9.17 1.78
CA THR A 94 6.11 9.55 1.76
C THR A 94 7.01 8.44 2.29
N ILE A 95 6.61 7.75 3.36
CA ILE A 95 7.44 6.72 4.00
C ILE A 95 7.39 5.40 3.22
N LEU A 96 6.22 5.03 2.68
CA LEU A 96 6.02 3.73 2.06
C LEU A 96 6.30 3.74 0.55
N PRO A 97 6.80 2.63 -0.01
CA PRO A 97 6.97 2.51 -1.44
C PRO A 97 5.62 2.54 -2.16
N SER A 98 5.61 3.09 -3.37
CA SER A 98 4.41 3.07 -4.21
C SER A 98 4.09 1.65 -4.69
N GLY A 99 2.79 1.40 -4.93
CA GLY A 99 2.34 0.15 -5.56
C GLY A 99 2.30 -1.08 -4.63
N LEU A 100 2.17 -0.89 -3.31
CA LEU A 100 1.98 -1.99 -2.33
C LEU A 100 0.83 -2.94 -2.70
N SER A 101 -0.25 -2.43 -3.29
CA SER A 101 -1.38 -3.26 -3.71
C SER A 101 -1.25 -3.85 -5.13
N LYS A 102 -0.14 -3.58 -5.84
CA LYS A 102 -0.01 -3.92 -7.26
C LYS A 102 0.52 -5.34 -7.45
N LYS A 103 -0.29 -6.19 -8.09
CA LYS A 103 0.17 -7.51 -8.57
C LYS A 103 1.22 -7.32 -9.67
N ARG A 104 2.47 -7.68 -9.39
CA ARG A 104 3.58 -7.60 -10.35
C ARG A 104 3.51 -8.76 -11.35
N ARG A 105 3.96 -8.53 -12.58
CA ARG A 105 4.09 -9.59 -13.58
C ARG A 105 5.18 -10.57 -13.14
N PRO A 106 4.95 -11.90 -13.22
CA PRO A 106 6.04 -12.85 -13.01
C PRO A 106 7.09 -12.63 -14.10
N ILE A 107 8.35 -12.47 -13.70
CA ILE A 107 9.46 -12.54 -14.65
C ILE A 107 9.56 -14.01 -15.05
N ASN A 108 9.29 -14.32 -16.32
CA ASN A 108 9.66 -15.61 -16.89
C ASN A 108 11.18 -15.58 -17.13
N PRO A 109 11.99 -16.33 -16.36
CA PRO A 109 13.45 -16.29 -16.48
C PRO A 109 13.95 -16.83 -17.83
N THR A 110 13.09 -17.49 -18.60
CA THR A 110 13.41 -18.20 -19.83
C THR A 110 13.28 -17.36 -21.10
N ALA A 111 12.81 -16.11 -21.02
CA ALA A 111 12.48 -15.30 -22.21
C ALA A 111 13.57 -14.30 -22.65
N SER A 112 14.77 -14.33 -22.07
CA SER A 112 15.79 -13.29 -22.31
C SER A 112 17.17 -13.82 -22.71
N VAL A 113 17.25 -14.61 -23.78
CA VAL A 113 18.39 -14.57 -24.73
C VAL A 113 17.83 -15.07 -26.06
N ASN A 114 17.64 -14.19 -27.05
CA ASN A 114 17.81 -14.48 -28.48
C ASN A 114 17.40 -13.27 -29.33
N SER A 115 18.27 -12.91 -30.28
CA SER A 115 18.10 -12.00 -31.42
C SER A 115 18.43 -10.50 -31.25
N THR A 116 19.71 -10.19 -31.03
CA THR A 116 20.31 -8.90 -31.44
C THR A 116 20.93 -8.93 -32.84
N GLU A 117 20.96 -10.06 -33.55
CA GLU A 117 21.74 -10.19 -34.79
C GLU A 117 21.09 -9.62 -36.07
N ASN A 118 19.78 -9.34 -36.10
CA ASN A 118 19.10 -9.03 -37.36
C ASN A 118 18.79 -7.55 -37.65
N ARG A 119 19.33 -6.60 -36.87
CA ARG A 119 18.92 -5.18 -36.99
C ARG A 119 19.62 -4.37 -38.10
N ILE A 120 20.63 -4.89 -38.80
CA ILE A 120 21.45 -4.08 -39.72
C ILE A 120 21.03 -4.19 -41.22
N LYS A 121 20.19 -5.13 -41.64
CA LYS A 121 19.99 -5.38 -43.09
C LYS A 121 18.99 -4.49 -43.85
N MET A 122 18.58 -3.33 -43.33
CA MET A 122 17.54 -2.50 -43.99
C MET A 122 17.97 -1.05 -44.26
N CYS A 123 19.19 -0.83 -44.78
CA CYS A 123 19.55 0.46 -45.35
C CYS A 123 20.59 0.32 -46.48
N SER A 124 20.19 -0.27 -47.60
CA SER A 124 20.84 -0.03 -48.89
C SER A 124 19.75 0.21 -49.92
N LEU A 125 19.28 1.45 -49.95
CA LEU A 125 18.34 1.96 -50.94
C LEU A 125 18.94 1.84 -52.34
N THR A 126 18.21 1.13 -53.19
CA THR A 126 18.36 1.10 -54.64
C THR A 126 18.28 2.52 -55.22
N SER A 127 19.39 3.03 -55.76
CA SER A 127 19.39 4.15 -56.70
C SER A 127 19.47 3.58 -58.11
N LYS A 128 18.32 3.49 -58.79
CA LYS A 128 18.28 3.34 -60.25
C LYS A 128 18.33 4.75 -60.84
N ARG A 129 19.35 5.02 -61.66
CA ARG A 129 19.30 6.04 -62.72
C ARG A 129 18.85 5.37 -64.00
#